data_AF-A0A7Z9KSL8-F1
#
_entry.id   AF-A0A7Z9KSL8-F1
#
_cell.length_a   1.000
_cell.length_b   1.000
_cell.length_c   1.000
_cell.angle_alpha   90.00
_cell.angle_beta   90.00
_cell.angle_gamma   90.00
#
_symmetry.space_group_name_H-M   'P 1'
#
loop_
_entity.id
_entity.type
_entity.pdbx_description
1 polymer ?
#
loop_
_entity_poly.entity_id
_entity_poly.type
_entity_poly.pdbx_seq_one_letter_code
_entity_poly.pdbx_strand_id
1 'polypeptide(L)'
;MLLYVDGVLEGEGDHDGKPGFMDDPLMLGSGKIWPFMGIIDDVGIFSKALSADDIKNIMNKGLSSTLAVVSLSGKLTTTWAEIKK
;
A
#
# COMPACT_ATOMS: atom_id res chain seq x y z
N MET A 1 -8.78 12.02 8.04
CA MET A 1 -7.48 11.38 7.76
C MET A 1 -7.11 10.51 8.93
N LEU A 2 -6.53 9.33 8.65
CA LEU A 2 -6.09 8.38 9.65
C LEU A 2 -4.58 8.20 9.51
N LEU A 3 -3.85 8.19 10.63
CA LEU A 3 -2.42 7.91 10.72
C LEU A 3 -2.23 6.61 11.46
N TYR A 4 -1.57 5.65 10.80
CA TYR A 4 -1.18 4.38 11.41
C TYR A 4 0.34 4.31 11.54
N VAL A 5 0.83 3.85 12.69
CA VAL A 5 2.26 3.53 12.92
C VAL A 5 2.33 2.10 13.43
N ASP A 6 3.20 1.28 12.83
CA ASP A 6 3.34 -0.15 13.16
C ASP A 6 2.01 -0.93 13.16
N GLY A 7 1.06 -0.53 12.31
CA GLY A 7 -0.26 -1.14 12.19
C GLY A 7 -1.29 -0.71 13.25
N VAL A 8 -0.95 0.26 14.11
CA VAL A 8 -1.81 0.81 15.17
C VAL A 8 -2.29 2.20 14.76
N LEU A 9 -3.57 2.53 15.02
CA LEU A 9 -4.11 3.87 14.78
C LEU A 9 -3.58 4.84 15.83
N GLU A 10 -2.77 5.81 15.42
CA GLU A 10 -2.14 6.80 16.31
C GLU A 10 -2.76 8.19 16.17
N GLY A 11 -3.49 8.44 15.08
CA GLY A 11 -4.09 9.75 14.85
C GLY A 11 -5.30 9.68 13.93
N GLU A 12 -6.30 10.48 14.27
CA GLU A 12 -7.51 10.67 13.49
C GLU A 12 -7.86 12.15 13.46
N GLY A 13 -8.34 12.61 12.31
CA GLY A 13 -8.85 13.96 12.14
C GLY A 13 -9.94 13.99 11.09
N ASP A 14 -10.96 14.81 11.32
CA ASP A 14 -12.03 15.02 10.35
C ASP A 14 -11.51 15.82 9.16
N HIS A 15 -11.79 15.34 7.96
CA HIS A 15 -11.61 16.10 6.73
C HIS A 15 -12.81 15.87 5.83
N ASP A 16 -13.34 16.97 5.30
CA ASP A 16 -14.37 16.99 4.28
C ASP A 16 -13.77 17.26 2.90
N GLY A 17 -14.55 16.99 1.86
CA GLY A 17 -14.15 17.21 0.48
C GLY A 17 -13.21 16.13 -0.10
N LYS A 18 -12.76 16.37 -1.34
CA LYS A 18 -11.78 15.53 -2.03
C LYS A 18 -10.38 16.10 -1.82
N PRO A 19 -9.32 15.26 -1.81
CA PRO A 19 -7.95 15.77 -1.85
C PRO A 19 -7.78 16.74 -3.02
N GLY A 20 -7.06 17.85 -2.77
CA GLY A 20 -6.67 18.77 -3.83
C GLY A 20 -5.76 18.06 -4.84
N PHE A 21 -5.84 18.46 -6.11
CA PHE A 21 -4.90 18.01 -7.14
C PHE A 21 -3.74 18.99 -7.22
N MET A 22 -2.52 18.48 -7.34
CA MET A 22 -1.33 19.25 -7.71
C MET A 22 -0.71 18.61 -8.94
N ASP A 23 -0.25 19.44 -9.88
CA ASP A 23 0.47 19.00 -11.08
C ASP A 23 1.96 18.71 -10.81
N ASP A 24 2.41 18.96 -9.58
CA ASP A 24 3.77 18.64 -9.16
C ASP A 24 4.00 17.11 -9.15
N PRO A 25 5.19 16.64 -9.54
CA PRO A 25 5.52 15.23 -9.47
C PRO A 25 5.50 14.73 -8.02
N LEU A 26 5.11 13.48 -7.82
CA LEU A 26 5.26 12.80 -6.54
C LEU A 26 6.75 12.74 -6.17
N MET A 27 7.10 13.32 -5.03
CA MET A 27 8.45 13.24 -4.48
C MET A 27 8.47 12.28 -3.28
N LEU A 28 9.40 11.33 -3.29
CA LEU A 28 9.66 10.42 -2.17
C LEU A 28 11.06 10.71 -1.63
N GLY A 29 11.20 10.75 -0.29
CA GLY A 29 12.49 10.96 0.35
C GLY A 29 13.10 12.37 0.20
N SER A 30 12.42 13.31 -0.46
CA SER A 30 12.84 14.70 -0.52
C SER A 30 11.69 15.64 -0.84
N GLY A 31 11.63 16.79 -0.17
CA GLY A 31 10.91 17.97 -0.68
C GLY A 31 11.85 18.88 -1.50
N LYS A 32 11.38 20.07 -1.87
CA LYS A 32 12.22 21.10 -2.52
C LYS A 32 13.37 21.61 -1.63
N ILE A 33 13.24 21.53 -0.30
CA ILE A 33 14.15 22.23 0.64
C ILE A 33 14.72 21.29 1.73
N TRP A 34 14.08 20.15 2.03
CA TRP A 34 14.52 19.24 3.10
C TRP A 34 14.45 17.77 2.65
N PRO A 35 15.61 17.12 2.42
CA PRO A 35 15.65 15.69 2.14
C PRO A 35 15.42 14.87 3.42
N PHE A 36 14.78 13.71 3.27
CA PHE A 36 14.67 12.73 4.34
C PHE A 36 16.01 12.03 4.53
N MET A 37 16.48 11.95 5.78
CA MET A 37 17.72 11.27 6.14
C MET A 37 17.42 9.88 6.71
N GLY A 38 17.21 8.91 5.84
CA GLY A 38 16.93 7.53 6.20
C GLY A 38 16.71 6.63 4.99
N ILE A 39 16.29 5.39 5.24
CA ILE A 39 15.94 4.41 4.19
C ILE A 39 14.41 4.38 4.07
N ILE A 40 13.92 4.36 2.84
CA ILE A 40 12.50 4.20 2.51
C ILE A 40 12.38 2.98 1.60
N ASP A 41 11.54 2.02 1.95
CA ASP A 41 11.20 0.84 1.16
C ASP A 41 9.67 0.57 1.19
N ASP A 42 9.23 -0.42 0.40
CA ASP A 42 7.84 -0.92 0.37
C ASP A 42 6.73 0.15 0.24
N VAL A 43 6.96 1.18 -0.58
CA VAL A 43 6.01 2.29 -0.80
C VAL A 43 4.83 1.86 -1.68
N GLY A 44 3.60 2.03 -1.17
CA GLY A 44 2.35 1.78 -1.88
C GLY A 44 1.42 2.98 -1.92
N ILE A 45 0.79 3.21 -3.07
CA ILE A 45 -0.23 4.25 -3.26
C ILE A 45 -1.51 3.59 -3.76
N PHE A 46 -2.64 3.89 -3.11
CA PHE A 46 -3.91 3.23 -3.35
C PHE A 46 -4.97 4.25 -3.76
N SER A 47 -5.78 3.90 -4.75
CA SER A 47 -6.94 4.71 -5.18
C SER A 47 -8.18 4.52 -4.31
N LYS A 48 -8.05 3.76 -3.22
CA LYS A 48 -9.11 3.44 -2.26
C LYS A 48 -8.59 3.55 -0.84
N ALA A 49 -9.49 3.88 0.08
CA ALA A 49 -9.21 3.80 1.50
C ALA A 49 -8.99 2.34 1.90
N LEU A 50 -7.90 2.08 2.64
CA LEU A 50 -7.60 0.78 3.22
C LEU A 50 -8.33 0.62 4.57
N SER A 51 -8.79 -0.59 4.86
CA SER A 51 -9.31 -0.91 6.19
C SER A 51 -8.18 -1.10 7.21
N ALA A 52 -8.50 -1.07 8.50
CA ALA A 52 -7.52 -1.35 9.56
C ALA A 52 -6.91 -2.76 9.42
N ASP A 53 -7.68 -3.74 8.95
CA ASP A 53 -7.19 -5.10 8.72
C ASP A 53 -6.25 -5.17 7.50
N ASP A 54 -6.52 -4.40 6.45
CA ASP A 54 -5.59 -4.29 5.31
C ASP A 54 -4.25 -3.71 5.76
N ILE A 55 -4.27 -2.64 6.56
CA ILE A 55 -3.06 -2.02 7.11
C ILE A 55 -2.27 -3.02 7.96
N LYS A 56 -2.93 -3.75 8.87
CA LYS A 56 -2.27 -4.79 9.68
C LYS A 56 -1.70 -5.92 8.83
N ASN A 57 -2.42 -6.34 7.79
CA ASN A 57 -1.92 -7.37 6.88
C ASN A 57 -0.68 -6.90 6.12
N ILE A 58 -0.69 -5.67 5.61
CA ILE A 58 0.45 -5.08 4.90
C ILE A 58 1.66 -4.95 5.84
N MET A 59 1.48 -4.45 7.05
CA MET A 59 2.56 -4.37 8.04
C MET A 59 3.17 -5.74 8.34
N ASN A 60 2.35 -6.75 8.64
CA ASN A 60 2.86 -8.06 9.05
C ASN A 60 3.49 -8.87 7.92
N LYS A 61 3.07 -8.65 6.66
CA LYS A 61 3.48 -9.49 5.52
C LYS A 61 4.34 -8.76 4.48
N GLY A 62 4.44 -7.44 4.58
CA GLY A 62 5.03 -6.57 3.55
C GLY A 62 4.08 -6.33 2.37
N LEU A 63 4.36 -5.26 1.62
CA LEU A 63 3.51 -4.83 0.51
C LEU A 63 3.53 -5.85 -0.64
N SER A 64 4.73 -6.39 -0.94
CA SER A 64 4.91 -7.37 -2.02
C SER A 64 4.11 -8.66 -1.80
N SER A 65 4.08 -9.18 -0.57
CA SER A 65 3.35 -10.42 -0.26
C SER A 65 1.83 -10.22 -0.26
N THR A 66 1.36 -9.10 0.27
CA THR A 66 -0.07 -8.79 0.34
C THR A 66 -0.69 -8.56 -1.04
N LEU A 67 0.06 -7.97 -1.97
CA LEU A 67 -0.38 -7.79 -3.36
C LEU A 67 -0.20 -9.06 -4.22
N ALA A 68 0.60 -10.03 -3.77
CA ALA A 68 0.85 -11.27 -4.49
C ALA A 68 -0.33 -12.27 -4.50
N VAL A 69 -1.56 -11.82 -4.20
CA VAL A 69 -2.80 -12.64 -4.16
C VAL A 69 -3.22 -13.22 -5.52
N VAL A 70 -2.43 -13.04 -6.58
CA VAL A 70 -2.39 -14.08 -7.61
C VAL A 70 -1.48 -15.20 -7.12
N SER A 71 -1.97 -16.03 -6.19
CA SER A 71 -1.44 -17.39 -6.09
C SER A 71 -1.68 -18.04 -7.45
N LEU A 72 -0.61 -18.51 -8.10
CA LEU A 72 -0.76 -19.38 -9.27
C LEU A 72 -1.56 -20.62 -8.88
N SER A 73 -1.51 -21.07 -7.63
CA SER A 73 -2.42 -22.11 -7.13
C SER A 73 -3.87 -21.60 -7.10
N GLY A 74 -4.77 -22.32 -7.78
CA GLY A 74 -6.21 -22.03 -7.81
C GLY A 74 -6.70 -21.17 -8.99
N LYS A 75 -5.81 -20.67 -9.86
CA LYS A 75 -6.24 -20.08 -11.14
C LYS A 75 -6.63 -21.19 -12.12
N LEU A 76 -7.74 -20.99 -12.84
CA LEU A 76 -8.17 -21.96 -13.85
C LEU A 76 -7.06 -22.25 -14.86
N THR A 77 -6.33 -21.23 -15.31
CA THR A 77 -5.22 -21.39 -16.28
C THR A 77 -4.10 -22.31 -15.78
N THR A 78 -3.76 -22.26 -14.49
CA THR A 78 -2.69 -23.07 -13.90
C THR A 78 -3.19 -24.47 -13.53
N THR A 79 -4.43 -24.60 -13.04
CA THR A 79 -5.09 -25.91 -12.87
C THR A 79 -5.20 -26.66 -14.20
N TRP A 80 -5.56 -25.98 -15.30
CA TRP A 80 -5.60 -26.58 -16.64
C TRP A 80 -4.21 -26.99 -17.14
N ALA A 81 -3.15 -26.23 -16.81
CA ALA A 81 -1.78 -26.58 -17.17
C ALA A 81 -1.29 -27.84 -16.42
N GLU A 82 -1.72 -28.03 -15.16
CA GLU A 82 -1.41 -29.24 -14.39
C GLU A 82 -2.19 -30.47 -14.87
N ILE A 83 -3.45 -30.32 -15.27
CA ILE A 83 -4.28 -31.42 -15.81
C ILE A 83 -3.78 -31.92 -17.17
N LYS A 84 -3.13 -31.06 -17.97
CA LYS A 84 -2.64 -31.41 -19.32
C LYS A 84 -1.26 -32.08 -19.36
N LYS A 85 -0.62 -32.33 -18.21
CA LYS A 85 0.57 -33.20 -18.14
C LYS A 85 0.19 -34.65 -18.40
#